data_AF-A0A938GX82-F1
#
_entry.id   AF-A0A938GX82-F1
#
_cell.length_a   1.000
_cell.length_b   1.000
_cell.length_c   1.000
_cell.angle_alpha   90.00
_cell.angle_beta   90.00
_cell.angle_gamma   90.00
#
_symmetry.space_group_name_H-M   'P 1'
#
loop_
_entity.id
_entity.type
_entity.pdbx_description
1 polymer ?
#
loop_
_entity_poly.entity_id
_entity_poly.type
_entity_poly.pdbx_seq_one_letter_code
_entity_poly.pdbx_strand_id
1 'polypeptide(L)'
;MTKSFCLCAAIVTIACSSLLSAASQLDRRLEQIFGPKPQFEAKRFGPAKWIEDGAAYTLLEVRKEKAQGKDLVRYDTATGRREVLIAAERFTPSGAEAKPLAIEDYAWSKDGRWLLIFANAQKVWRQKTRGDYWVLEVARGGLRRLGGKAPAASLMFAKFSPDGTRAAYVHEHNLYVEDVRSGAIRQVTKDGGKTVINGMGDWVNEEELDIRDGYRWSDDSRSLAYWQFDLSGVGEFTLLDTTRGPYPVLKQFAYPKVGTRNSAVRIGVVAASGGRTRWVQLPGDPREHYVARLEWAKGAGQLVVHQLNRLQNTL
;
A
#
# COMPACT_ATOMS: atom_id res chain seq x y z
N MET A 1 -53.75 48.89 -21.15
CA MET A 1 -52.35 48.46 -21.46
C MET A 1 -51.44 48.38 -20.22
N THR A 2 -51.71 49.09 -19.13
CA THR A 2 -50.84 49.14 -17.93
C THR A 2 -50.87 47.89 -17.02
N LYS A 3 -51.97 47.12 -16.99
CA LYS A 3 -52.06 45.91 -16.15
C LYS A 3 -51.25 44.71 -16.66
N SER A 4 -51.07 44.54 -17.97
CA SER A 4 -50.26 43.45 -18.53
C SER A 4 -48.76 43.64 -18.31
N PHE A 5 -48.27 44.88 -18.30
CA PHE A 5 -46.84 45.17 -18.09
C PHE A 5 -46.39 44.90 -16.65
N CYS A 6 -47.21 45.22 -15.64
CA CYS A 6 -46.91 44.91 -14.24
C CYS A 6 -46.92 43.40 -13.97
N LEU A 7 -47.78 42.63 -14.63
CA LEU A 7 -47.85 41.17 -14.44
C LEU A 7 -46.63 40.47 -15.04
N CYS A 8 -46.17 40.87 -16.23
CA CYS A 8 -44.94 40.35 -16.83
C CYS A 8 -43.69 40.70 -15.99
N ALA A 9 -43.59 41.93 -15.48
CA ALA A 9 -42.47 42.33 -14.63
C ALA A 9 -42.43 41.54 -13.31
N ALA A 10 -43.58 41.32 -12.66
CA ALA A 10 -43.66 40.51 -11.44
C ALA A 10 -43.27 39.04 -11.70
N ILE A 11 -43.74 38.44 -12.80
CA ILE A 11 -43.42 37.06 -13.19
C ILE A 11 -41.93 36.90 -13.49
N VAL A 12 -41.31 37.84 -14.21
CA VAL A 12 -39.87 37.82 -14.52
C VAL A 12 -39.02 37.96 -13.24
N THR A 13 -39.45 38.79 -12.28
CA THR A 13 -38.72 38.99 -11.03
C THR A 13 -38.78 37.76 -10.11
N ILE A 14 -39.94 37.10 -10.02
CA ILE A 14 -40.14 35.85 -9.26
C ILE A 14 -39.37 34.68 -9.91
N ALA A 15 -39.37 34.59 -11.25
CA ALA A 15 -38.59 33.58 -11.97
C ALA A 15 -37.08 33.77 -11.77
N CYS A 16 -36.59 35.01 -11.79
CA CYS A 16 -35.17 35.31 -11.54
C CYS A 16 -34.75 35.01 -10.09
N SER A 17 -35.62 35.30 -9.12
CA SER A 17 -35.38 35.03 -7.70
C SER A 17 -35.35 33.53 -7.38
N SER A 18 -36.24 32.74 -7.99
CA SER A 18 -36.27 31.29 -7.84
C SER A 18 -35.07 30.60 -8.50
N LEU A 19 -34.58 31.10 -9.65
CA LEU A 19 -33.35 30.63 -10.30
C LEU A 19 -32.09 30.93 -9.47
N LEU A 20 -31.96 32.14 -8.92
CA LEU A 20 -30.84 32.48 -8.01
C LEU A 20 -30.87 31.61 -6.73
N SER A 21 -32.06 31.36 -6.18
CA SER A 21 -32.23 30.47 -5.02
C SER A 21 -31.80 29.03 -5.34
N ALA A 22 -32.19 28.50 -6.50
CA ALA A 22 -31.82 27.16 -6.94
C ALA A 22 -30.30 27.01 -7.16
N ALA A 23 -29.65 27.99 -7.79
CA ALA A 23 -28.20 28.02 -7.98
C ALA A 23 -27.46 28.04 -6.63
N SER A 24 -27.89 28.91 -5.70
CA SER A 24 -27.28 28.98 -4.35
C SER A 24 -27.46 27.70 -3.53
N GLN A 25 -28.52 26.94 -3.79
CA GLN A 25 -28.77 25.66 -3.15
C GLN A 25 -27.90 24.56 -3.75
N LEU A 26 -27.68 24.59 -5.07
CA LEU A 26 -26.76 23.69 -5.76
C LEU A 26 -25.32 23.92 -5.28
N ASP A 27 -24.84 25.17 -5.23
CA ASP A 27 -23.48 25.48 -4.77
C ASP A 27 -23.25 25.02 -3.33
N ARG A 28 -24.23 25.25 -2.44
CA ARG A 28 -24.18 24.73 -1.07
C ARG A 28 -24.12 23.21 -1.04
N ARG A 29 -24.89 22.51 -1.86
CA ARG A 29 -24.84 21.04 -1.94
C ARG A 29 -23.49 20.55 -2.48
N LEU A 30 -22.93 21.23 -3.48
CA LEU A 30 -21.61 20.90 -4.02
C LEU A 30 -20.53 21.13 -2.96
N GLU A 31 -20.58 22.21 -2.19
CA GLU A 31 -19.67 22.44 -1.05
C GLU A 31 -19.87 21.39 0.07
N GLN A 32 -21.09 20.96 0.34
CA GLN A 32 -21.37 19.89 1.31
C GLN A 32 -20.79 18.54 0.87
N ILE A 33 -20.75 18.27 -0.45
CA ILE A 33 -20.28 16.99 -1.01
C ILE A 33 -18.77 17.01 -1.29
N PHE A 34 -18.26 18.09 -1.89
CA PHE A 34 -16.91 18.19 -2.45
C PHE A 34 -16.06 19.30 -1.84
N GLY A 35 -16.64 20.13 -0.96
CA GLY A 35 -15.92 21.18 -0.27
C GLY A 35 -14.84 20.65 0.65
N PRO A 36 -14.01 21.53 1.25
CA PRO A 36 -12.86 21.16 2.07
C PRO A 36 -13.22 20.45 3.38
N LYS A 37 -14.49 20.51 3.80
CA LYS A 37 -15.05 19.77 4.94
C LYS A 37 -16.31 19.04 4.47
N PRO A 38 -16.16 17.98 3.66
CA PRO A 38 -17.29 17.30 3.07
C PRO A 38 -18.14 16.67 4.19
N GLN A 39 -19.42 17.01 4.22
CA GLN A 39 -20.35 16.55 5.26
C GLN A 39 -20.65 15.05 5.19
N PHE A 40 -20.47 14.47 4.00
CA PHE A 40 -20.75 13.07 3.71
C PHE A 40 -19.50 12.18 3.70
N GLU A 41 -18.34 12.71 4.12
CA GLU A 41 -17.16 11.87 4.25
C GLU A 41 -17.34 10.87 5.39
N ALA A 42 -17.28 9.58 5.04
CA ALA A 42 -17.37 8.51 6.02
C ALA A 42 -16.20 8.61 7.00
N LYS A 43 -16.52 8.69 8.30
CA LYS A 43 -15.52 8.57 9.36
C LYS A 43 -14.83 7.22 9.23
N ARG A 44 -13.51 7.22 9.14
CA ARG A 44 -12.71 6.00 9.04
C ARG A 44 -12.15 5.62 10.40
N PHE A 45 -12.10 4.33 10.66
CA PHE A 45 -11.37 3.76 11.78
C PHE A 45 -10.00 3.27 11.29
N GLY A 46 -8.94 3.66 11.99
CA GLY A 46 -7.61 3.12 11.75
C GLY A 46 -6.74 3.88 10.72
N PRO A 47 -5.60 3.28 10.33
CA PRO A 47 -5.22 1.87 10.52
C PRO A 47 -5.05 1.46 12.00
N ALA A 48 -5.65 0.31 12.36
CA ALA A 48 -5.59 -0.24 13.70
C ALA A 48 -4.96 -1.64 13.69
N LYS A 49 -4.19 -1.98 14.73
CA LYS A 49 -3.54 -3.29 14.87
C LYS A 49 -3.87 -3.88 16.23
N TRP A 50 -4.37 -5.12 16.25
CA TRP A 50 -4.58 -5.88 17.47
C TRP A 50 -3.22 -6.29 18.06
N ILE A 51 -3.12 -6.17 19.38
CA ILE A 51 -1.94 -6.58 20.16
C ILE A 51 -2.42 -7.39 21.37
N GLU A 52 -1.48 -8.03 22.07
CA GLU A 52 -1.77 -8.76 23.31
C GLU A 52 -2.92 -9.78 23.13
N ASP A 53 -2.88 -10.50 21.99
CA ASP A 53 -3.88 -11.49 21.60
C ASP A 53 -5.34 -10.99 21.62
N GLY A 54 -5.54 -9.69 21.36
CA GLY A 54 -6.87 -9.06 21.28
C GLY A 54 -7.30 -8.32 22.55
N ALA A 55 -6.52 -8.39 23.63
CA ALA A 55 -6.80 -7.61 24.85
C ALA A 55 -6.69 -6.09 24.62
N ALA A 56 -5.96 -5.67 23.60
CA ALA A 56 -5.88 -4.28 23.17
C ALA A 56 -5.68 -4.14 21.67
N TYR A 57 -5.89 -2.91 21.18
CA TYR A 57 -5.49 -2.52 19.83
C TYR A 57 -4.81 -1.15 19.86
N THR A 58 -3.94 -0.92 18.88
CA THR A 58 -3.33 0.39 18.64
C THR A 58 -3.96 1.05 17.42
N LEU A 59 -3.98 2.38 17.37
CA LEU A 59 -4.22 3.16 16.15
C LEU A 59 -3.49 4.50 16.18
N LEU A 60 -3.39 5.13 15.01
CA LEU A 60 -2.82 6.46 14.88
C LEU A 60 -3.90 7.52 15.08
N GLU A 61 -3.71 8.43 16.02
CA GLU A 61 -4.62 9.55 16.28
C GLU A 61 -3.95 10.89 16.00
N VAL A 62 -4.66 11.76 15.29
CA VAL A 62 -4.22 13.14 15.10
C VAL A 62 -4.27 13.85 16.44
N ARG A 63 -3.19 14.56 16.79
CA ARG A 63 -3.13 15.34 18.02
C ARG A 63 -4.15 16.49 17.98
N LYS A 64 -4.81 16.74 19.12
CA LYS A 64 -5.63 17.94 19.29
C LYS A 64 -4.70 19.16 19.41
N GLU A 65 -5.15 20.31 18.87
CA GLU A 65 -4.54 21.65 19.01
C GLU A 65 -3.09 21.82 18.53
N LYS A 66 -2.88 22.53 17.40
CA LYS A 66 -1.60 23.06 16.85
C LYS A 66 -0.37 22.12 16.76
N ALA A 67 -0.44 20.90 17.25
CA ALA A 67 0.62 19.90 17.20
C ALA A 67 0.60 19.15 15.86
N GLN A 68 1.79 18.92 15.29
CA GLN A 68 1.94 18.16 14.05
C GLN A 68 2.10 16.66 14.36
N GLY A 69 1.68 15.81 13.42
CA GLY A 69 1.85 14.36 13.49
C GLY A 69 0.69 13.61 14.14
N LYS A 70 0.90 12.31 14.31
CA LYS A 70 -0.07 11.39 14.91
C LYS A 70 0.59 10.64 16.07
N ASP A 71 -0.11 10.54 17.18
CA ASP A 71 0.29 9.66 18.29
C ASP A 71 -0.14 8.22 17.96
N LEU A 72 0.65 7.24 18.39
CA LEU A 72 0.21 5.85 18.45
C LEU A 72 -0.42 5.60 19.82
N VAL A 73 -1.71 5.30 19.79
CA VAL A 73 -2.56 5.18 20.97
C VAL A 73 -3.02 3.75 21.12
N ARG A 74 -2.95 3.21 22.33
CA ARG A 74 -3.50 1.91 22.74
C ARG A 74 -4.88 2.12 23.36
N TYR A 75 -5.78 1.23 23.01
CA TYR A 75 -7.08 1.07 23.65
C TYR A 75 -7.17 -0.32 24.24
N ASP A 76 -7.50 -0.40 25.52
CA ASP A 76 -7.92 -1.63 26.16
C ASP A 76 -9.29 -2.05 25.63
N THR A 77 -9.40 -3.29 25.13
CA THR A 77 -10.62 -3.75 24.45
C THR A 77 -11.80 -3.87 25.41
N ALA A 78 -11.56 -4.28 26.66
CA ALA A 78 -12.62 -4.53 27.63
C ALA A 78 -13.18 -3.24 28.24
N THR A 79 -12.31 -2.27 28.51
CA THR A 79 -12.66 -1.04 29.27
C THR A 79 -12.76 0.20 28.40
N GLY A 80 -12.20 0.17 27.18
CA GLY A 80 -12.05 1.36 26.33
C GLY A 80 -11.00 2.35 26.85
N ARG A 81 -10.18 1.95 27.84
CA ARG A 81 -9.15 2.84 28.41
C ARG A 81 -8.13 3.21 27.33
N ARG A 82 -8.03 4.52 27.08
CA ARG A 82 -7.10 5.13 26.12
C ARG A 82 -5.75 5.44 26.77
N GLU A 83 -4.66 5.08 26.10
CA GLU A 83 -3.30 5.36 26.52
C GLU A 83 -2.43 5.76 25.33
N VAL A 84 -1.64 6.83 25.44
CA VAL A 84 -0.65 7.17 24.41
C VAL A 84 0.58 6.30 24.61
N LEU A 85 0.85 5.37 23.68
CA LEU A 85 2.03 4.49 23.75
C LEU A 85 3.28 5.16 23.18
N ILE A 86 3.13 5.82 22.03
CA ILE A 86 4.25 6.46 21.32
C ILE A 86 3.76 7.82 20.84
N ALA A 87 4.34 8.87 21.42
CA ALA A 87 4.04 10.24 21.03
C ALA A 87 4.63 10.56 19.64
N ALA A 88 3.98 11.48 18.92
CA ALA A 88 4.34 11.86 17.55
C ALA A 88 5.81 12.27 17.38
N GLU A 89 6.44 12.84 18.41
CA GLU A 89 7.83 13.28 18.42
C GLU A 89 8.80 12.12 18.19
N ARG A 90 8.44 10.90 18.61
CA ARG A 90 9.25 9.71 18.36
C ARG A 90 9.20 9.22 16.91
N PHE A 91 8.30 9.78 16.10
CA PHE A 91 8.23 9.58 14.66
C PHE A 91 8.90 10.72 13.89
N THR A 92 9.69 11.56 14.54
CA THR A 92 10.42 12.66 13.87
C THR A 92 11.85 12.20 13.56
N PRO A 93 12.26 12.13 12.29
CA PRO A 93 13.65 11.83 11.91
C PRO A 93 14.61 12.89 12.46
N SER A 94 15.89 12.57 12.60
CA SER A 94 16.89 13.60 12.99
C SER A 94 17.19 14.55 11.82
N GLY A 95 17.24 15.87 12.07
CA GLY A 95 17.60 16.88 11.06
C GLY A 95 17.08 18.28 11.38
N ALA A 96 17.64 19.32 10.72
CA ALA A 96 17.36 20.73 11.00
C ALA A 96 15.91 21.18 10.68
N GLU A 97 15.20 20.47 9.80
CA GLU A 97 13.79 20.73 9.44
C GLU A 97 12.86 19.56 9.76
N ALA A 98 13.21 18.77 10.78
CA ALA A 98 12.53 17.53 11.06
C ALA A 98 11.08 17.73 11.51
N LYS A 99 10.16 17.16 10.74
CA LYS A 99 8.73 17.06 11.06
C LYS A 99 8.39 15.60 11.36
N PRO A 100 7.36 15.33 12.19
CA PRO A 100 6.84 13.99 12.36
C PRO A 100 6.47 13.39 11.01
N LEU A 101 6.78 12.10 10.83
CA LEU A 101 6.44 11.38 9.61
C LEU A 101 4.93 11.45 9.33
N ALA A 102 4.58 11.64 8.05
CA ALA A 102 3.21 11.47 7.58
C ALA A 102 2.93 9.96 7.45
N ILE A 103 2.51 9.35 8.56
CA ILE A 103 2.29 7.90 8.64
C ILE A 103 0.97 7.51 7.97
N GLU A 104 1.08 6.58 7.01
CA GLU A 104 -0.02 5.96 6.28
C GLU A 104 -0.45 4.64 6.94
N ASP A 105 0.49 3.77 7.32
CA ASP A 105 0.25 2.51 8.05
C ASP A 105 1.49 2.14 8.90
N TYR A 106 1.36 1.13 9.74
CA TYR A 106 2.44 0.61 10.57
C TYR A 106 2.24 -0.89 10.87
N ALA A 107 3.26 -1.57 11.37
CA ALA A 107 3.17 -2.94 11.84
C ALA A 107 4.10 -3.17 13.04
N TRP A 108 3.66 -3.98 13.99
CA TRP A 108 4.48 -4.41 15.13
C TRP A 108 5.35 -5.62 14.73
N SER A 109 6.57 -5.69 15.25
CA SER A 109 7.25 -6.99 15.34
C SER A 109 6.49 -7.87 16.33
N LYS A 110 6.57 -9.19 16.16
CA LYS A 110 5.82 -10.15 17.00
C LYS A 110 6.11 -10.02 18.49
N ASP A 111 7.32 -9.59 18.84
CA ASP A 111 7.79 -9.36 20.21
C ASP A 111 7.53 -7.93 20.74
N GLY A 112 6.90 -7.06 19.94
CA GLY A 112 6.60 -5.67 20.32
C GLY A 112 7.81 -4.74 20.43
N ARG A 113 9.04 -5.20 20.16
CA ARG A 113 10.26 -4.39 20.30
C ARG A 113 10.42 -3.34 19.21
N TRP A 114 9.87 -3.61 18.02
CA TRP A 114 10.02 -2.78 16.84
C TRP A 114 8.67 -2.40 16.25
N LEU A 115 8.59 -1.16 15.76
CA LEU A 115 7.50 -0.69 14.92
C LEU A 115 8.03 -0.43 13.51
N LEU A 116 7.45 -1.09 12.51
CA LEU A 116 7.63 -0.76 11.10
C LEU A 116 6.61 0.32 10.73
N ILE A 117 7.05 1.38 10.09
CA ILE A 117 6.25 2.57 9.80
C ILE A 117 6.30 2.80 8.29
N PHE A 118 5.13 2.90 7.65
CA PHE A 118 4.99 3.27 6.24
C PHE A 118 4.58 4.73 6.12
N ALA A 119 5.45 5.54 5.50
CA ALA A 119 5.30 6.98 5.38
C ALA A 119 5.62 7.47 3.97
N ASN A 120 5.31 8.74 3.67
CA ASN A 120 5.54 9.33 2.34
C ASN A 120 4.95 8.46 1.20
N ALA A 121 3.77 7.92 1.45
CA ALA A 121 3.17 6.89 0.62
C ALA A 121 2.60 7.50 -0.69
N GLN A 122 2.93 6.88 -1.82
CA GLN A 122 2.58 7.32 -3.17
C GLN A 122 1.77 6.27 -3.89
N LYS A 123 0.82 6.71 -4.72
CA LYS A 123 0.05 5.79 -5.58
C LYS A 123 0.93 5.23 -6.70
N VAL A 124 0.76 3.94 -6.98
CA VAL A 124 1.25 3.29 -8.21
C VAL A 124 0.07 3.08 -9.16
N TRP A 125 -0.98 2.43 -8.65
CA TRP A 125 -2.28 2.26 -9.32
C TRP A 125 -3.42 2.79 -8.45
N ARG A 126 -4.29 1.92 -7.93
CA ARG A 126 -5.41 2.28 -7.06
C ARG A 126 -4.97 2.69 -5.67
N GLN A 127 -3.97 2.01 -5.12
CA GLN A 127 -3.53 2.15 -3.73
C GLN A 127 -2.14 2.78 -3.62
N LYS A 128 -1.83 3.30 -2.43
CA LYS A 128 -0.48 3.77 -2.08
C LYS A 128 0.38 2.58 -1.69
N THR A 129 1.04 1.95 -2.68
CA THR A 129 1.81 0.72 -2.49
C THR A 129 3.32 0.92 -2.43
N ARG A 130 3.79 2.14 -2.71
CA ARG A 130 5.19 2.54 -2.56
C ARG A 130 5.34 3.72 -1.61
N GLY A 131 6.47 3.81 -0.92
CA GLY A 131 6.72 4.85 0.07
C GLY A 131 8.06 4.65 0.78
N ASP A 132 8.25 5.39 1.86
CA ASP A 132 9.38 5.24 2.76
C ASP A 132 8.99 4.34 3.92
N TYR A 133 9.88 3.42 4.29
CA TYR A 133 9.71 2.57 5.46
C TYR A 133 10.73 2.94 6.53
N TRP A 134 10.28 2.93 7.78
CA TRP A 134 11.11 3.21 8.94
C TRP A 134 10.92 2.14 10.00
N VAL A 135 11.96 1.87 10.78
CA VAL A 135 11.90 1.04 11.97
C VAL A 135 12.15 1.91 13.19
N LEU A 136 11.32 1.75 14.22
CA LEU A 136 11.45 2.40 15.52
C LEU A 136 11.72 1.35 16.60
N GLU A 137 12.82 1.48 17.33
CA GLU A 137 13.05 0.70 18.57
C GLU A 137 12.16 1.29 19.68
N VAL A 138 11.17 0.52 20.14
CA VAL A 138 10.12 1.02 21.03
C VAL A 138 10.66 1.37 22.41
N ALA A 139 11.62 0.62 22.93
CA ALA A 139 12.21 0.89 24.24
C ALA A 139 13.13 2.13 24.25
N ARG A 140 13.92 2.35 23.18
CA ARG A 140 14.99 3.36 23.17
C ARG A 140 14.71 4.60 22.33
N GLY A 141 13.74 4.57 21.41
CA GLY A 141 13.46 5.72 20.55
C GLY A 141 14.28 5.80 19.27
N GLY A 142 15.08 4.79 18.94
CA GLY A 142 15.88 4.78 17.70
C GLY A 142 15.00 4.65 16.47
N LEU A 143 14.77 5.75 15.74
CA LEU A 143 14.05 5.79 14.47
C LEU A 143 15.03 5.78 13.30
N ARG A 144 14.87 4.83 12.38
CA ARG A 144 15.79 4.67 11.24
C ARG A 144 15.03 4.30 9.96
N ARG A 145 15.41 4.90 8.84
CA ARG A 145 14.86 4.57 7.52
C ARG A 145 15.45 3.24 7.01
N LEU A 146 14.61 2.40 6.42
CA LEU A 146 15.00 1.19 5.68
C LEU A 146 15.37 1.53 4.23
N GLY A 147 16.07 0.63 3.55
CA GLY A 147 16.48 0.78 2.14
C GLY A 147 17.73 1.61 1.91
N GLY A 148 18.43 2.02 2.97
CA GLY A 148 19.71 2.73 2.88
C GLY A 148 19.62 3.99 2.00
N LYS A 149 20.28 3.94 0.84
CA LYS A 149 20.33 5.05 -0.14
C LYS A 149 19.21 5.02 -1.18
N ALA A 150 18.25 4.09 -1.07
CA ALA A 150 17.11 4.04 -1.97
C ALA A 150 16.40 5.41 -2.06
N PRO A 151 15.97 5.85 -3.26
CA PRO A 151 15.26 7.10 -3.44
C PRO A 151 14.04 7.21 -2.53
N ALA A 152 13.61 8.44 -2.22
CA ALA A 152 12.40 8.67 -1.46
C ALA A 152 11.19 8.01 -2.14
N ALA A 153 10.31 7.41 -1.33
CA ALA A 153 9.07 6.77 -1.79
C ALA A 153 9.25 5.65 -2.83
N SER A 154 10.35 4.90 -2.78
CA SER A 154 10.70 3.88 -3.79
C SER A 154 10.61 2.42 -3.30
N LEU A 155 10.39 2.19 -2.01
CA LEU A 155 10.25 0.84 -1.45
C LEU A 155 8.78 0.42 -1.47
N MET A 156 8.55 -0.89 -1.59
CA MET A 156 7.20 -1.47 -1.60
C MET A 156 7.11 -2.66 -0.64
N PHE A 157 5.93 -2.83 -0.04
CA PHE A 157 5.52 -4.02 0.71
C PHE A 157 6.50 -4.49 1.79
N ALA A 158 7.05 -3.58 2.61
CA ALA A 158 7.98 -4.00 3.65
C ALA A 158 7.28 -4.77 4.78
N LYS A 159 7.91 -5.84 5.28
CA LYS A 159 7.39 -6.69 6.36
C LYS A 159 8.53 -7.23 7.22
N PHE A 160 8.31 -7.30 8.53
CA PHE A 160 9.23 -8.01 9.42
C PHE A 160 9.26 -9.51 9.13
N SER A 161 10.42 -10.13 9.36
CA SER A 161 10.51 -11.56 9.55
C SER A 161 9.78 -11.98 10.85
N PRO A 162 9.28 -13.22 10.97
CA PRO A 162 8.53 -13.67 12.15
C PRO A 162 9.23 -13.49 13.51
N ASP A 163 10.57 -13.58 13.52
CA ASP A 163 11.43 -13.32 14.69
C ASP A 163 11.76 -11.83 14.92
N GLY A 164 11.30 -10.93 14.06
CA GLY A 164 11.49 -9.48 14.16
C GLY A 164 12.92 -8.98 13.91
N THR A 165 13.86 -9.85 13.52
CA THR A 165 15.27 -9.48 13.36
C THR A 165 15.58 -8.81 12.03
N ARG A 166 14.76 -9.09 11.01
CA ARG A 166 14.93 -8.60 9.64
C ARG A 166 13.64 -8.00 9.10
N ALA A 167 13.77 -7.14 8.10
CA ALA A 167 12.67 -6.67 7.28
C ALA A 167 12.96 -7.02 5.82
N ALA A 168 11.99 -7.60 5.11
CA ALA A 168 12.05 -7.75 3.67
C ALA A 168 11.22 -6.66 3.00
N TYR A 169 11.56 -6.30 1.77
CA TYR A 169 10.82 -5.34 0.95
C TYR A 169 11.15 -5.53 -0.52
N VAL A 170 10.30 -4.98 -1.38
CA VAL A 170 10.54 -4.90 -2.83
C VAL A 170 11.11 -3.53 -3.17
N HIS A 171 12.16 -3.52 -3.99
CA HIS A 171 12.73 -2.31 -4.57
C HIS A 171 13.24 -2.63 -5.97
N GLU A 172 12.92 -1.79 -6.96
CA GLU A 172 13.30 -1.99 -8.37
C GLU A 172 13.04 -3.43 -8.86
N HIS A 173 11.82 -3.90 -8.60
CA HIS A 173 11.34 -5.24 -9.01
C HIS A 173 12.12 -6.43 -8.43
N ASN A 174 12.91 -6.19 -7.37
CA ASN A 174 13.70 -7.19 -6.68
C ASN A 174 13.39 -7.22 -5.18
N LEU A 175 13.57 -8.38 -4.57
CA LEU A 175 13.47 -8.58 -3.14
C LEU A 175 14.79 -8.25 -2.45
N TYR A 176 14.68 -7.54 -1.34
CA TYR A 176 15.76 -7.19 -0.42
C TYR A 176 15.41 -7.65 0.99
N VAL A 177 16.44 -7.99 1.76
CA VAL A 177 16.36 -8.31 3.18
C VAL A 177 17.33 -7.40 3.91
N GLU A 178 16.84 -6.69 4.91
CA GLU A 178 17.62 -5.78 5.74
C GLU A 178 17.57 -6.21 7.21
N ASP A 179 18.72 -6.23 7.87
CA ASP A 179 18.81 -6.43 9.32
C ASP A 179 18.28 -5.20 10.05
N VAL A 180 17.29 -5.40 10.93
CA VAL A 180 16.57 -4.30 11.59
C VAL A 180 17.50 -3.49 12.50
N ARG A 181 18.48 -4.13 13.13
CA ARG A 181 19.36 -3.50 14.11
C ARG A 181 20.54 -2.78 13.46
N SER A 182 21.27 -3.49 12.60
CA SER A 182 22.50 -3.00 11.97
C SER A 182 22.24 -2.22 10.69
N GLY A 183 21.08 -2.39 10.05
CA GLY A 183 20.81 -1.82 8.73
C GLY A 183 21.58 -2.50 7.59
N ALA A 184 22.17 -3.67 7.82
CA ALA A 184 22.84 -4.43 6.77
C ALA A 184 21.82 -4.91 5.73
N ILE A 185 21.98 -4.47 4.48
CA ILE A 185 21.06 -4.77 3.37
C ILE A 185 21.65 -5.87 2.49
N ARG A 186 20.80 -6.79 2.07
CA ARG A 186 21.13 -7.80 1.06
C ARG A 186 20.01 -7.96 0.04
N GLN A 187 20.37 -7.77 -1.23
CA GLN A 187 19.52 -8.09 -2.36
C GLN A 187 19.48 -9.61 -2.56
N VAL A 188 18.29 -10.22 -2.54
CA VAL A 188 18.11 -11.68 -2.64
C VAL A 188 17.60 -12.15 -4.01
N THR A 189 17.00 -11.27 -4.82
CA THR A 189 16.75 -11.50 -6.26
C THR A 189 17.43 -10.42 -7.08
N LYS A 190 17.89 -10.75 -8.30
CA LYS A 190 18.71 -9.84 -9.11
C LYS A 190 18.27 -9.70 -10.56
N ASP A 191 17.28 -10.48 -10.98
CA ASP A 191 16.77 -10.53 -12.35
C ASP A 191 15.58 -9.59 -12.59
N GLY A 192 15.09 -8.88 -11.56
CA GLY A 192 14.03 -7.89 -11.70
C GLY A 192 14.44 -6.74 -12.63
N GLY A 193 13.52 -6.31 -13.49
CA GLY A 193 13.78 -5.33 -14.56
C GLY A 193 12.51 -4.92 -15.31
N LYS A 194 12.63 -4.61 -16.61
CA LYS A 194 11.48 -4.18 -17.43
C LYS A 194 10.40 -5.26 -17.53
N THR A 195 10.81 -6.51 -17.71
CA THR A 195 9.91 -7.63 -18.01
C THR A 195 9.81 -8.65 -16.88
N VAL A 196 10.68 -8.61 -15.88
CA VAL A 196 10.63 -9.55 -14.75
C VAL A 196 10.39 -8.77 -13.47
N ILE A 197 9.44 -9.23 -12.68
CA ILE A 197 9.16 -8.67 -11.35
C ILE A 197 9.16 -9.78 -10.30
N ASN A 198 9.80 -9.51 -9.16
CA ASN A 198 9.91 -10.43 -8.04
C ASN A 198 9.25 -9.85 -6.80
N GLY A 199 8.41 -10.63 -6.12
CA GLY A 199 7.88 -10.22 -4.82
C GLY A 199 6.68 -9.28 -4.86
N MET A 200 6.14 -9.01 -6.05
CA MET A 200 4.98 -8.15 -6.28
C MET A 200 4.16 -8.64 -7.48
N GLY A 201 2.89 -8.22 -7.57
CA GLY A 201 2.05 -8.51 -8.73
C GLY A 201 2.35 -7.64 -9.94
N ASP A 202 2.02 -8.16 -11.12
CA ASP A 202 1.85 -7.33 -12.31
C ASP A 202 0.48 -6.63 -12.27
N TRP A 203 0.17 -5.80 -13.28
CA TRP A 203 -1.06 -5.01 -13.27
C TRP A 203 -2.32 -5.87 -13.09
N VAL A 204 -2.44 -6.97 -13.85
CA VAL A 204 -3.66 -7.79 -13.85
C VAL A 204 -3.77 -8.64 -12.59
N ASN A 205 -2.68 -9.17 -12.07
CA ASN A 205 -2.70 -9.98 -10.85
C ASN A 205 -2.89 -9.12 -9.60
N GLU A 206 -2.35 -7.90 -9.57
CA GLU A 206 -2.65 -6.92 -8.51
C GLU A 206 -4.15 -6.54 -8.51
N GLU A 207 -4.74 -6.35 -9.70
CA GLU A 207 -6.11 -5.88 -9.81
C GLU A 207 -7.15 -6.97 -9.65
N GLU A 208 -7.01 -8.05 -10.41
CA GLU A 208 -8.05 -9.09 -10.55
C GLU A 208 -7.91 -10.19 -9.49
N LEU A 209 -6.70 -10.39 -8.93
CA LEU A 209 -6.42 -11.44 -7.95
C LEU A 209 -5.90 -10.91 -6.60
N ASP A 210 -5.79 -9.60 -6.44
CA ASP A 210 -5.33 -8.93 -5.21
C ASP A 210 -3.87 -9.26 -4.81
N ILE A 211 -3.04 -9.66 -5.76
CA ILE A 211 -1.64 -10.05 -5.52
C ILE A 211 -0.75 -8.80 -5.53
N ARG A 212 -0.82 -7.98 -4.48
CA ARG A 212 0.05 -6.80 -4.34
C ARG A 212 1.39 -7.16 -3.74
N ASP A 213 1.36 -7.69 -2.52
CA ASP A 213 2.51 -7.97 -1.68
C ASP A 213 3.06 -9.39 -1.89
N GLY A 214 3.47 -9.68 -3.13
CA GLY A 214 3.80 -11.01 -3.67
C GLY A 214 5.00 -11.77 -3.07
N TYR A 215 5.20 -11.75 -1.75
CA TYR A 215 6.09 -12.65 -1.04
C TYR A 215 5.61 -12.96 0.40
N ARG A 216 6.10 -14.07 0.96
CA ARG A 216 5.82 -14.57 2.31
C ARG A 216 7.11 -15.04 3.00
N TRP A 217 7.32 -14.58 4.23
CA TRP A 217 8.37 -15.11 5.11
C TRP A 217 8.02 -16.53 5.56
N SER A 218 9.01 -17.43 5.58
CA SER A 218 8.88 -18.70 6.31
C SER A 218 8.81 -18.45 7.81
N ASP A 219 8.09 -19.30 8.56
CA ASP A 219 7.90 -19.16 10.02
C ASP A 219 9.20 -19.11 10.82
N ASP A 220 10.24 -19.80 10.33
CA ASP A 220 11.57 -19.84 10.93
C ASP A 220 12.45 -18.62 10.55
N SER A 221 11.88 -17.65 9.83
CA SER A 221 12.55 -16.48 9.27
C SER A 221 13.70 -16.78 8.30
N ARG A 222 13.89 -18.02 7.84
CA ARG A 222 15.08 -18.37 7.03
C ARG A 222 14.90 -18.13 5.54
N SER A 223 13.67 -18.06 5.05
CA SER A 223 13.38 -18.01 3.61
C SER A 223 12.25 -17.07 3.27
N LEU A 224 12.23 -16.63 2.01
CA LEU A 224 11.12 -15.94 1.37
C LEU A 224 10.58 -16.83 0.26
N ALA A 225 9.28 -17.14 0.29
CA ALA A 225 8.56 -17.64 -0.86
C ALA A 225 7.95 -16.45 -1.60
N TYR A 226 8.01 -16.41 -2.93
CA TYR A 226 7.60 -15.24 -3.70
C TYR A 226 7.07 -15.60 -5.08
N TRP A 227 6.18 -14.76 -5.57
CA TRP A 227 5.75 -14.77 -6.97
C TRP A 227 6.81 -14.07 -7.81
N GLN A 228 7.19 -14.70 -8.92
CA GLN A 228 7.84 -14.02 -10.03
C GLN A 228 6.90 -14.01 -11.23
N PHE A 229 6.73 -12.84 -11.83
CA PHE A 229 6.06 -12.68 -13.12
C PHE A 229 7.06 -12.31 -14.21
N ASP A 230 7.00 -13.02 -15.33
CA ASP A 230 7.67 -12.66 -16.58
C ASP A 230 6.65 -12.14 -17.60
N LEU A 231 6.76 -10.84 -17.85
CA LEU A 231 5.92 -10.03 -18.71
C LEU A 231 6.39 -10.07 -20.18
N SER A 232 7.42 -10.83 -20.52
CA SER A 232 7.96 -10.89 -21.88
C SER A 232 6.89 -11.38 -22.87
N GLY A 233 6.64 -10.59 -23.91
CA GLY A 233 5.64 -10.87 -24.94
C GLY A 233 4.20 -10.57 -24.55
N VAL A 234 3.94 -10.04 -23.34
CA VAL A 234 2.63 -9.46 -22.98
C VAL A 234 2.46 -8.14 -23.75
N GLY A 235 1.25 -7.87 -24.24
CA GLY A 235 0.96 -6.61 -24.92
C GLY A 235 1.16 -5.40 -23.99
N GLU A 236 1.75 -4.32 -24.50
CA GLU A 236 1.87 -3.06 -23.75
C GLU A 236 0.66 -2.15 -24.02
N PHE A 237 0.10 -1.55 -22.97
CA PHE A 237 -0.90 -0.50 -23.07
C PHE A 237 -0.25 0.86 -22.85
N THR A 238 -0.60 1.85 -23.68
CA THR A 238 -0.04 3.20 -23.62
C THR A 238 -1.08 4.19 -23.14
N LEU A 239 -0.76 4.91 -22.06
CA LEU A 239 -1.50 6.05 -21.55
C LEU A 239 -0.77 7.35 -21.88
N LEU A 240 -1.53 8.40 -22.19
CA LEU A 240 -1.03 9.73 -22.44
C LEU A 240 -1.24 10.62 -21.20
N ASP A 241 -0.16 11.15 -20.65
CA ASP A 241 -0.22 12.19 -19.61
C ASP A 241 -0.03 13.56 -20.25
N THR A 242 -1.14 14.26 -20.46
CA THR A 242 -1.19 15.61 -21.04
C THR A 242 -1.13 16.72 -20.00
N THR A 243 -0.99 16.38 -18.71
CA THR A 243 -1.11 17.34 -17.60
C THR A 243 0.22 17.69 -16.94
N ARG A 244 1.27 16.88 -17.19
CA ARG A 244 2.57 17.03 -16.54
C ARG A 244 3.41 18.21 -17.03
N GLY A 245 3.16 18.71 -18.23
CA GLY A 245 3.95 19.77 -18.84
C GLY A 245 3.43 20.16 -20.22
N PRO A 246 4.16 21.04 -20.95
CA PRO A 246 3.74 21.54 -22.26
C PRO A 246 3.72 20.47 -23.36
N TYR A 247 4.40 19.33 -23.14
CA TYR A 247 4.40 18.19 -24.05
C TYR A 247 3.87 16.94 -23.35
N PRO A 248 3.04 16.12 -24.02
CA PRO A 248 2.53 14.89 -23.45
C PRO A 248 3.64 13.88 -23.13
N VAL A 249 3.47 13.13 -22.04
CA VAL A 249 4.37 12.04 -21.64
C VAL A 249 3.67 10.71 -21.79
N LEU A 250 4.34 9.72 -22.40
CA LEU A 250 3.82 8.36 -22.54
C LEU A 250 4.08 7.56 -21.25
N LYS A 251 3.06 6.87 -20.77
CA LYS A 251 3.16 5.86 -19.71
C LYS A 251 2.78 4.51 -20.31
N GLN A 252 3.70 3.56 -20.27
CA GLN A 252 3.52 2.22 -20.83
C GLN A 252 3.64 1.16 -19.74
N PHE A 253 2.81 0.13 -19.83
CA PHE A 253 2.84 -1.02 -18.94
C PHE A 253 2.26 -2.26 -19.60
N ALA A 254 2.69 -3.44 -19.17
CA ALA A 254 2.15 -4.70 -19.65
C ALA A 254 0.68 -4.87 -19.22
N TYR A 255 -0.19 -5.14 -20.19
CA TYR A 255 -1.63 -5.28 -20.00
C TYR A 255 -2.18 -6.34 -20.98
N PRO A 256 -2.39 -7.59 -20.53
CA PRO A 256 -3.02 -8.60 -21.36
C PRO A 256 -4.50 -8.25 -21.55
N LYS A 257 -4.93 -8.12 -22.80
CA LYS A 257 -6.36 -8.04 -23.14
C LYS A 257 -6.92 -9.46 -23.25
N VAL A 258 -8.25 -9.56 -23.28
CA VAL A 258 -8.95 -10.84 -23.46
C VAL A 258 -8.37 -11.59 -24.65
N GLY A 259 -8.01 -12.87 -24.43
CA GLY A 259 -7.45 -13.75 -25.45
C GLY A 259 -5.96 -13.53 -25.78
N THR A 260 -5.30 -12.49 -25.24
CA THR A 260 -3.87 -12.26 -25.49
C THR A 260 -2.98 -12.90 -24.43
N ARG A 261 -1.67 -12.96 -24.70
CA ARG A 261 -0.69 -13.62 -23.83
C ARG A 261 -0.65 -13.00 -22.43
N ASN A 262 -0.81 -13.83 -21.40
CA ASN A 262 -0.59 -13.46 -20.00
C ASN A 262 0.90 -13.48 -19.63
N SER A 263 1.23 -12.86 -18.50
CA SER A 263 2.51 -13.05 -17.84
C SER A 263 2.70 -14.52 -17.46
N ALA A 264 3.94 -15.00 -17.55
CA ALA A 264 4.29 -16.29 -16.99
C ALA A 264 4.47 -16.12 -15.48
N VAL A 265 3.82 -16.95 -14.67
CA VAL A 265 3.96 -16.90 -13.21
C VAL A 265 4.67 -18.14 -12.69
N ARG A 266 5.60 -17.95 -11.76
CA ARG A 266 6.26 -19.04 -11.04
C ARG A 266 6.46 -18.68 -9.58
N ILE A 267 6.55 -19.71 -8.73
CA ILE A 267 6.83 -19.55 -7.30
C ILE A 267 8.28 -19.92 -7.02
N GLY A 268 9.02 -18.97 -6.46
CA GLY A 268 10.40 -19.15 -6.01
C GLY A 268 10.49 -19.16 -4.50
N VAL A 269 11.45 -19.93 -3.96
CA VAL A 269 11.89 -19.86 -2.56
C VAL A 269 13.36 -19.48 -2.54
N VAL A 270 13.68 -18.37 -1.89
CA VAL A 270 15.06 -17.91 -1.72
C VAL A 270 15.39 -17.79 -0.24
N ALA A 271 16.60 -18.20 0.13
CA ALA A 271 17.08 -18.01 1.48
C ALA A 271 17.19 -16.52 1.78
N ALA A 272 16.76 -16.11 2.97
CA ALA A 272 16.91 -14.76 3.46
C ALA A 272 18.37 -14.42 3.79
N SER A 273 19.31 -15.39 3.68
CA SER A 273 20.77 -15.22 3.62
C SER A 273 21.32 -14.97 2.21
N GLY A 274 20.46 -15.02 1.19
CA GLY A 274 20.83 -14.97 -0.22
C GLY A 274 21.24 -16.34 -0.74
N GLY A 275 21.42 -16.45 -2.05
CA GLY A 275 21.76 -17.70 -2.72
C GLY A 275 20.88 -17.93 -3.94
N ARG A 276 20.87 -19.18 -4.43
CA ARG A 276 20.05 -19.57 -5.58
C ARG A 276 18.59 -19.75 -5.15
N THR A 277 17.68 -19.21 -5.95
CA THR A 277 16.25 -19.51 -5.82
C THR A 277 15.99 -20.98 -6.14
N ARG A 278 15.22 -21.65 -5.28
CA ARG A 278 14.59 -22.94 -5.57
C ARG A 278 13.21 -22.69 -6.15
N TRP A 279 12.95 -23.20 -7.34
CA TRP A 279 11.65 -23.05 -8.00
C TRP A 279 10.72 -24.19 -7.61
N VAL A 280 9.48 -23.85 -7.26
CA VAL A 280 8.39 -24.82 -7.06
C VAL A 280 7.97 -25.33 -8.43
N GLN A 281 7.84 -26.65 -8.57
CA GLN A 281 7.37 -27.28 -9.80
C GLN A 281 5.83 -27.23 -9.80
N LEU A 282 5.27 -26.29 -10.56
CA LEU A 282 3.85 -26.20 -10.81
C LEU A 282 3.51 -26.93 -12.12
N PRO A 283 2.43 -27.71 -12.18
CA PRO A 283 2.02 -28.37 -13.41
C PRO A 283 1.56 -27.35 -14.47
N GLY A 284 1.78 -27.70 -15.74
CA GLY A 284 1.31 -26.93 -16.89
C GLY A 284 2.25 -25.81 -17.31
N ASP A 285 1.85 -25.08 -18.36
CA ASP A 285 2.56 -23.89 -18.83
C ASP A 285 2.37 -22.73 -17.83
N PRO A 286 3.44 -22.08 -17.35
CA PRO A 286 3.39 -20.90 -16.49
C PRO A 286 2.52 -19.74 -17.00
N ARG A 287 2.22 -19.68 -18.30
CA ARG A 287 1.36 -18.66 -18.93
C ARG A 287 -0.11 -19.05 -19.00
N GLU A 288 -0.41 -20.33 -18.83
CA GLU A 288 -1.75 -20.90 -18.95
C GLU A 288 -2.35 -21.25 -17.58
N HIS A 289 -1.79 -20.68 -16.52
CA HIS A 289 -2.34 -20.74 -15.18
C HIS A 289 -2.16 -19.42 -14.42
N TYR A 290 -2.81 -19.32 -13.26
CA TYR A 290 -2.63 -18.27 -12.28
C TYR A 290 -2.24 -18.91 -10.95
N VAL A 291 -1.46 -18.20 -10.13
CA VAL A 291 -1.22 -18.58 -8.74
C VAL A 291 -1.92 -17.56 -7.86
N ALA A 292 -3.17 -17.83 -7.52
CA ALA A 292 -4.02 -16.87 -6.83
C ALA A 292 -3.60 -16.63 -5.37
N ARG A 293 -3.11 -17.66 -4.67
CA ARG A 293 -2.66 -17.57 -3.27
C ARG A 293 -1.41 -18.40 -3.04
N LEU A 294 -0.56 -17.92 -2.13
CA LEU A 294 0.65 -18.59 -1.66
C LEU A 294 0.80 -18.30 -0.18
N GLU A 295 0.90 -19.34 0.63
CA GLU A 295 1.17 -19.25 2.06
C GLU A 295 2.12 -20.35 2.52
N TRP A 296 2.83 -20.11 3.62
CA TRP A 296 3.56 -21.17 4.31
C TRP A 296 2.60 -21.97 5.20
N ALA A 297 2.66 -23.29 5.11
CA ALA A 297 1.99 -24.16 6.09
C ALA A 297 2.76 -24.10 7.41
N LYS A 298 2.04 -23.76 8.48
CA LYS A 298 2.64 -23.42 9.77
C LYS A 298 3.54 -24.55 10.30
N GLY A 299 4.81 -24.26 10.59
CA GLY A 299 5.77 -25.18 11.19
C GLY A 299 6.21 -26.38 10.34
N ALA A 300 5.71 -26.51 9.10
CA ALA A 300 5.93 -27.70 8.28
C ALA A 300 6.99 -27.53 7.18
N GLY A 301 7.52 -26.31 6.97
CA GLY A 301 8.44 -26.03 5.86
C GLY A 301 7.83 -26.29 4.48
N GLN A 302 6.50 -26.31 4.41
CA GLN A 302 5.70 -26.59 3.21
C GLN A 302 5.01 -25.31 2.75
N LEU A 303 4.69 -25.25 1.46
CA LEU A 303 3.91 -24.18 0.85
C LEU A 303 2.53 -24.69 0.48
N VAL A 304 1.51 -23.87 0.75
CA VAL A 304 0.17 -24.03 0.20
C VAL A 304 0.05 -23.08 -0.98
N VAL A 305 -0.27 -23.63 -2.15
CA VAL A 305 -0.36 -22.88 -3.41
C VAL A 305 -1.74 -23.11 -4.00
N HIS A 306 -2.46 -22.02 -4.29
CA HIS A 306 -3.74 -22.09 -5.00
C HIS A 306 -3.48 -21.74 -6.46
N GLN A 307 -3.57 -22.75 -7.32
CA GLN A 307 -3.33 -22.61 -8.76
C GLN A 307 -4.67 -22.67 -9.50
N LEU A 308 -4.92 -21.71 -10.39
CA LEU A 308 -6.09 -21.76 -11.26
C LEU A 308 -5.63 -22.02 -12.68
N ASN A 309 -6.33 -22.86 -13.44
CA ASN A 309 -6.11 -22.91 -14.87
C ASN A 309 -6.59 -21.60 -15.55
N ARG A 310 -6.14 -21.33 -16.77
CA ARG A 310 -6.50 -20.09 -17.48
C ARG A 310 -8.01 -19.88 -17.67
N LEU A 311 -8.77 -20.97 -17.83
CA LEU A 311 -10.23 -20.93 -17.93
C LEU A 311 -10.91 -20.61 -16.60
N GLN A 312 -10.18 -20.65 -15.48
CA GLN A 312 -10.66 -20.41 -14.11
C GLN A 312 -11.84 -21.30 -13.72
N ASN A 313 -11.85 -22.54 -14.22
CA ASN A 313 -12.86 -23.54 -13.91
C ASN A 313 -12.28 -24.76 -13.17
N THR A 314 -11.01 -24.69 -12.76
CA THR A 314 -10.33 -25.71 -11.94
C THR A 314 -9.33 -25.02 -11.01
N LEU A 315 -9.31 -25.47 -9.75
CA LEU A 315 -8.41 -25.05 -8.67
C LEU A 315 -7.40 -26.17 -8.35
#